data_AF-A0A061S417-F1
#
_entry.id   AF-A0A061S417-F1
#
_cell.length_a   1.000
_cell.length_b   1.000
_cell.length_c   1.000
_cell.angle_alpha   90.00
_cell.angle_beta   90.00
_cell.angle_gamma   90.00
#
_symmetry.space_group_name_H-M   'P 1'
#
loop_
_entity.id
_entity.type
_entity.pdbx_description
1 polymer ?
#
loop_
_entity_poly.entity_id
_entity_poly.type
_entity_poly.pdbx_seq_one_letter_code
_entity_poly.pdbx_strand_id
1 'polypeptide(L)'
;MIRSSAFSPSTPRSSLLLRRCKRDTRRVTNTRVFASISEGTRVRVKTSVKVYHVPKTKGAETELEGKEGVVAAVVSTYKGEPTSATLPVRVKFEEPVKFIAHLDEDELEILG
;
A
#
# COMPACT_ATOMS: atom_id res chain seq x y z
N MET A 1 -41.29 -37.30 57.31
CA MET A 1 -41.16 -35.82 57.28
C MET A 1 -39.80 -35.49 56.68
N ILE A 2 -39.82 -34.71 55.59
CA ILE A 2 -38.76 -34.59 54.58
C ILE A 2 -37.80 -33.46 54.98
N ARG A 3 -36.48 -33.68 54.85
CA ARG A 3 -35.43 -32.70 55.19
C ARG A 3 -35.43 -31.57 54.15
N SER A 4 -35.65 -30.35 54.62
CA SER A 4 -35.52 -29.12 53.84
C SER A 4 -34.06 -28.89 53.44
N SER A 5 -33.76 -29.02 52.15
CA SER A 5 -32.49 -28.54 51.58
C SER A 5 -32.65 -27.06 51.20
N ALA A 6 -31.84 -26.21 51.81
CA ALA A 6 -31.77 -24.79 51.48
C ALA A 6 -31.21 -24.61 50.07
N PHE A 7 -31.99 -23.99 49.20
CA PHE A 7 -31.61 -23.62 47.84
C PHE A 7 -30.84 -22.28 47.91
N SER A 8 -29.53 -22.32 47.65
CA SER A 8 -28.65 -21.15 47.67
C SER A 8 -29.02 -20.15 46.56
N PRO A 9 -28.94 -18.84 46.81
CA PRO A 9 -29.26 -17.82 45.80
C PRO A 9 -28.18 -17.77 44.70
N SER A 10 -28.62 -17.81 43.46
CA SER A 10 -27.80 -17.60 42.27
C SER A 10 -27.15 -16.20 42.29
N THR A 11 -25.83 -16.16 42.16
CA THR A 11 -25.08 -14.92 41.91
C THR A 11 -25.49 -14.30 40.57
N PRO A 12 -25.68 -12.98 40.47
CA PRO A 12 -25.85 -12.35 39.19
C PRO A 12 -24.52 -12.44 38.44
N ARG A 13 -24.55 -13.03 37.23
CA ARG A 13 -23.45 -12.96 36.27
C ARG A 13 -23.13 -11.49 36.07
N SER A 14 -21.95 -11.09 36.53
CA SER A 14 -21.33 -9.80 36.26
C SER A 14 -21.61 -9.43 34.81
N SER A 15 -22.46 -8.43 34.62
CA SER A 15 -22.67 -7.81 33.32
C SER A 15 -21.37 -7.08 33.01
N LEU A 16 -20.44 -7.82 32.42
CA LEU A 16 -19.33 -7.27 31.68
C LEU A 16 -19.98 -6.42 30.60
N LEU A 17 -20.19 -5.15 30.93
CA LEU A 17 -20.33 -4.07 29.98
C LEU A 17 -19.13 -4.25 29.08
N LEU A 18 -19.35 -4.85 27.89
CA LEU A 18 -18.41 -4.71 26.80
C LEU A 18 -18.30 -3.20 26.63
N ARG A 19 -17.23 -2.64 27.20
CA ARG A 19 -16.71 -1.35 26.83
C ARG A 19 -16.47 -1.47 25.34
N ARG A 20 -17.49 -1.07 24.59
CA ARG A 20 -17.45 -0.91 23.16
C ARG A 20 -16.43 0.21 23.00
N CYS A 21 -15.16 -0.15 22.87
CA CYS A 21 -14.13 0.79 22.43
C CYS A 21 -14.70 1.40 21.16
N LYS A 22 -15.19 2.63 21.27
CA LYS A 22 -15.58 3.42 20.12
C LYS A 22 -14.30 3.48 19.30
N ARG A 23 -14.25 2.70 18.21
CA ARG A 23 -13.18 2.77 17.23
C ARG A 23 -13.13 4.24 16.83
N ASP A 24 -12.09 4.92 17.28
CA ASP A 24 -11.90 6.32 16.98
C ASP A 24 -11.72 6.42 15.46
N THR A 25 -12.76 6.87 14.75
CA THR A 25 -12.74 7.08 13.30
C THR A 25 -12.07 8.41 12.96
N ARG A 26 -11.03 8.80 13.70
CA ARG A 26 -10.14 9.89 13.30
C ARG A 26 -9.54 9.51 11.95
N ARG A 27 -10.19 10.01 10.90
CA ARG A 27 -9.75 10.00 9.52
C ARG A 27 -8.39 10.69 9.51
N VAL A 28 -7.32 9.89 9.51
CA VAL A 28 -5.96 10.38 9.29
C VAL A 28 -5.93 10.90 7.86
N THR A 29 -6.09 12.21 7.70
CA THR A 29 -5.88 12.89 6.42
C THR A 29 -4.37 12.96 6.20
N ASN A 30 -3.77 11.85 5.80
CA ASN A 30 -2.39 11.86 5.33
C ASN A 30 -2.38 12.48 3.92
N THR A 31 -2.64 13.79 3.83
CA THR A 31 -2.46 14.57 2.60
C THR A 31 -0.98 14.78 2.42
N ARG A 32 -0.35 13.75 1.89
CA ARG A 32 0.98 13.85 1.33
C ARG A 32 0.74 13.91 -0.18
N VAL A 33 0.75 15.14 -0.69
CA VAL A 33 0.54 15.44 -2.11
C VAL A 33 1.76 14.89 -2.83
N PHE A 34 1.62 13.70 -3.39
CA PHE A 34 2.70 13.00 -4.08
C PHE A 34 2.48 13.08 -5.60
N ALA A 35 3.58 13.33 -6.28
CA ALA A 35 3.84 13.37 -7.71
C ALA A 35 3.42 14.64 -8.45
N SER A 36 4.44 15.47 -8.68
CA SER A 36 4.42 16.53 -9.72
C SER A 36 4.65 15.96 -11.13
N ILE A 37 4.73 14.63 -11.26
CA ILE A 37 5.01 13.94 -12.52
C ILE A 37 3.69 13.64 -13.24
N SER A 38 3.58 14.08 -14.49
CA SER A 38 2.43 13.76 -15.36
C SER A 38 2.52 12.34 -15.92
N GLU A 39 1.37 11.72 -16.10
CA GLU A 39 1.25 10.46 -16.85
C GLU A 39 1.70 10.67 -18.31
N GLY A 40 2.36 9.68 -18.91
CA GLY A 40 2.89 9.75 -20.27
C GLY A 40 4.28 10.38 -20.39
N THR A 41 4.83 10.91 -19.30
CA THR A 41 6.20 11.49 -19.29
C THR A 41 7.25 10.40 -19.44
N ARG A 42 8.33 10.68 -20.19
CA ARG A 42 9.51 9.81 -20.27
C ARG A 42 10.40 10.05 -19.05
N VAL A 43 10.79 8.97 -18.41
CA VAL A 43 11.60 9.00 -17.18
C VAL A 43 12.78 8.05 -17.31
N ARG A 44 13.88 8.43 -16.68
CA ARG A 44 15.07 7.60 -16.49
C ARG A 44 15.22 7.29 -15.01
N VAL A 45 15.61 6.07 -14.69
CA VAL A 45 15.90 5.69 -13.30
C VAL A 45 17.33 6.10 -12.95
N LYS A 46 17.52 6.91 -11.91
CA LYS A 46 18.85 7.36 -11.45
C LYS A 46 19.43 6.49 -10.33
N THR A 47 18.59 5.83 -9.55
CA THR A 47 19.02 4.99 -8.42
C THR A 47 19.08 3.52 -8.82
N SER A 48 20.00 2.75 -8.25
CA SER A 48 20.07 1.30 -8.45
C SER A 48 18.91 0.58 -7.75
N VAL A 49 17.85 0.28 -8.53
CA VAL A 49 16.68 -0.49 -8.07
C VAL A 49 16.71 -1.89 -8.68
N LYS A 50 16.60 -2.91 -7.82
CA LYS A 50 16.65 -4.33 -8.18
C LYS A 50 15.25 -4.93 -8.16
N VAL A 51 14.85 -5.57 -9.25
CA VAL A 51 13.49 -6.10 -9.44
C VAL A 51 13.52 -7.55 -9.90
N TYR A 52 12.60 -8.37 -9.38
CA TYR A 52 12.58 -9.83 -9.59
C TYR A 52 11.33 -10.36 -10.32
N HIS A 53 10.32 -9.53 -10.59
CA HIS A 53 9.05 -9.95 -11.23
C HIS A 53 9.05 -9.88 -12.76
N VAL A 54 10.21 -9.68 -13.39
CA VAL A 54 10.30 -9.53 -14.85
C VAL A 54 9.96 -10.87 -15.54
N PRO A 55 9.01 -10.89 -16.50
CA PRO A 55 8.48 -12.15 -17.05
C PRO A 55 9.49 -13.08 -17.72
N LYS A 56 10.56 -12.55 -18.34
CA LYS A 56 11.59 -13.36 -19.03
C LYS A 56 12.73 -13.80 -18.10
N THR A 57 12.91 -13.11 -16.98
CA THR A 57 14.00 -13.32 -16.01
C THR A 57 13.42 -13.60 -14.64
N LYS A 58 12.37 -14.44 -14.58
CA LYS A 58 11.72 -14.79 -13.30
C LYS A 58 12.75 -15.41 -12.36
N GLY A 59 12.99 -14.74 -11.22
CA GLY A 59 13.95 -15.19 -10.21
C GLY A 59 15.39 -14.69 -10.41
N ALA A 60 15.68 -13.96 -11.49
CA ALA A 60 16.97 -13.28 -11.66
C ALA A 60 16.83 -11.79 -11.34
N GLU A 61 17.88 -11.24 -10.74
CA GLU A 61 17.97 -9.83 -10.40
C GLU A 61 18.03 -8.98 -11.67
N THR A 62 17.05 -8.11 -11.84
CA THR A 62 17.05 -7.14 -12.93
C THR A 62 17.28 -5.75 -12.34
N GLU A 63 18.46 -5.20 -12.60
CA GLU A 63 18.79 -3.83 -12.25
C GLU A 63 18.09 -2.84 -13.20
N LEU A 64 17.53 -1.77 -12.65
CA LEU A 64 16.79 -0.74 -13.38
C LEU A 64 17.59 0.55 -13.60
N GLU A 65 18.77 0.68 -13.00
CA GLU A 65 19.60 1.89 -13.13
C GLU A 65 19.83 2.25 -14.60
N GLY A 66 19.64 3.53 -14.93
CA GLY A 66 19.86 4.06 -16.26
C GLY A 66 18.82 3.65 -17.31
N LYS A 67 17.84 2.80 -16.97
CA LYS A 67 16.77 2.40 -17.89
C LYS A 67 15.76 3.52 -18.05
N GLU A 68 15.26 3.64 -19.27
CA GLU A 68 14.22 4.58 -19.64
C GLU A 68 12.86 3.89 -19.71
N GLY A 69 11.83 4.60 -19.29
CA GLY A 69 10.46 4.12 -19.31
C GLY A 69 9.47 5.27 -19.44
N VAL A 70 8.19 4.91 -19.56
CA VAL A 70 7.09 5.88 -19.61
C VAL A 70 6.24 5.72 -18.37
N VAL A 71 5.87 6.83 -17.74
CA VAL A 71 4.97 6.83 -16.59
C VAL A 71 3.58 6.42 -17.07
N ALA A 72 3.10 5.28 -16.59
CA ALA A 72 1.80 4.72 -16.95
C ALA A 72 0.66 5.27 -16.09
N ALA A 73 0.90 5.45 -14.79
CA ALA A 73 -0.08 5.98 -13.84
C ALA A 73 0.58 6.48 -12.57
N VAL A 74 -0.06 7.44 -11.90
CA VAL A 74 0.29 7.87 -10.54
C VAL A 74 -0.79 7.39 -9.56
N VAL A 75 -0.42 6.50 -8.64
CA VAL A 75 -1.35 5.83 -7.70
C VAL A 75 -1.51 6.66 -6.42
N SER A 76 -2.01 7.89 -6.55
CA SER A 76 -2.31 8.75 -5.40
C SER A 76 -3.71 8.49 -4.83
N THR A 77 -4.68 8.23 -5.69
CA THR A 77 -6.08 7.98 -5.31
C THR A 77 -6.63 6.73 -5.97
N TYR A 78 -7.35 5.91 -5.19
CA TYR A 78 -8.09 4.76 -5.70
C TYR A 78 -9.55 4.89 -5.29
N LYS A 79 -10.47 4.93 -6.26
CA LYS A 79 -11.93 5.07 -6.04
C LYS A 79 -12.32 6.25 -5.12
N GLY A 80 -11.55 7.33 -5.15
CA GLY A 80 -11.78 8.51 -4.32
C GLY A 80 -11.20 8.43 -2.91
N GLU A 81 -10.55 7.32 -2.53
CA GLU A 81 -9.79 7.22 -1.29
C GLU A 81 -8.30 7.46 -1.55
N PRO A 82 -7.62 8.25 -0.69
CA PRO A 82 -6.17 8.41 -0.76
C PRO A 82 -5.50 7.06 -0.46
N THR A 83 -4.54 6.69 -1.31
CA THR A 83 -3.82 5.43 -1.12
C THR A 83 -2.55 5.70 -0.32
N SER A 84 -2.23 4.82 0.64
CA SER A 84 -0.97 4.87 1.41
C SER A 84 0.17 4.12 0.70
N ALA A 85 0.21 4.19 -0.64
CA ALA A 85 1.25 3.53 -1.41
C ALA A 85 2.57 4.25 -1.17
N THR A 86 3.59 3.49 -0.76
CA THR A 86 4.94 4.05 -0.61
C THR A 86 5.55 4.41 -1.96
N LEU A 87 5.30 3.59 -2.99
CA LEU A 87 5.81 3.75 -4.35
C LEU A 87 4.66 4.10 -5.32
N PRO A 88 4.28 5.39 -5.42
CA PRO A 88 3.07 5.78 -6.15
C PRO A 88 3.24 5.78 -7.67
N VAL A 89 4.46 5.89 -8.20
CA VAL A 89 4.68 6.05 -9.64
C VAL A 89 4.77 4.68 -10.31
N ARG A 90 3.84 4.41 -11.23
CA ARG A 90 3.90 3.20 -12.08
C ARG A 90 4.62 3.53 -13.37
N VAL A 91 5.80 2.95 -13.56
CA VAL A 91 6.61 3.10 -14.78
C VAL A 91 6.49 1.83 -15.61
N LYS A 92 6.18 2.01 -16.89
CA LYS A 92 6.15 0.96 -17.89
C LYS A 92 7.48 0.97 -18.65
N PHE A 93 8.18 -0.15 -18.60
CA PHE A 93 9.37 -0.41 -19.40
C PHE A 93 8.97 -1.27 -20.60
N GLU A 94 9.42 -0.91 -21.80
CA GLU A 94 9.11 -1.66 -23.03
C GLU A 94 10.29 -2.47 -23.56
N GLU A 95 11.52 -2.01 -23.33
CA GLU A 95 12.74 -2.62 -23.85
C GLU A 95 13.65 -3.08 -22.69
N PRO A 96 14.21 -4.31 -22.72
CA PRO A 96 14.01 -5.41 -23.68
C PRO A 96 12.77 -6.30 -23.41
N VAL A 97 12.04 -6.04 -22.31
CA VAL A 97 10.85 -6.80 -21.89
C VAL A 97 9.80 -5.84 -21.38
N LYS A 98 8.54 -6.09 -21.73
CA LYS A 98 7.40 -5.32 -21.21
C LYS A 98 7.14 -5.71 -19.75
N PHE A 99 7.37 -4.79 -18.83
CA PHE A 99 6.98 -4.94 -17.43
C PHE A 99 6.66 -3.58 -16.80
N ILE A 100 6.02 -3.63 -15.64
CA ILE A 100 5.64 -2.44 -14.88
C ILE A 100 6.35 -2.52 -13.54
N ALA A 101 7.02 -1.46 -13.12
CA ALA A 101 7.57 -1.33 -11.78
C ALA A 101 6.90 -0.15 -11.06
N HIS A 102 6.79 -0.27 -9.74
CA HIS A 102 6.40 0.85 -8.88
C HIS A 102 7.70 1.46 -8.37
N LEU A 103 7.85 2.76 -8.52
CA LEU A 103 9.03 3.53 -8.14
C LEU A 103 8.60 4.78 -7.37
N ASP A 104 9.56 5.35 -6.65
CA ASP A 104 9.43 6.66 -6.04
C ASP A 104 9.81 7.78 -7.01
N GLU A 105 9.28 8.98 -6.76
CA GLU A 105 9.63 10.19 -7.51
C GLU A 105 11.11 10.54 -7.34
N ASP A 106 11.63 10.32 -6.12
CA ASP A 106 13.01 10.58 -5.75
C ASP A 106 14.01 9.64 -6.44
N GLU A 107 13.55 8.58 -7.10
CA GLU A 107 14.39 7.62 -7.84
C GLU A 107 14.42 7.89 -9.35
N LEU A 108 13.56 8.80 -9.82
CA LEU A 108 13.34 9.09 -11.22
C LEU A 108 13.93 10.45 -11.62
N GLU A 109 14.32 10.55 -12.88
CA GLU A 109 14.72 11.77 -13.56
C GLU A 109 13.82 11.95 -14.79
N ILE A 110 13.25 13.15 -14.97
CA ILE A 110 12.37 13.45 -16.09
C ILE A 110 13.22 13.81 -17.30
N LEU A 111 13.05 13.06 -18.39
CA LEU A 111 13.63 13.38 -19.69
C LEU A 111 12.64 14.29 -20.43
N GLY A 112 12.87 15.60 -20.30
CA GLY A 112 12.10 16.67 -20.96
C GLY A 112 12.45 16.85 -22.42
#